data_AF-A0A563CWH4-F1
#
_entry.id   AF-A0A563CWH4-F1
#
_cell.length_a   1.000
_cell.length_b   1.000
_cell.length_c   1.000
_cell.angle_alpha   90.00
_cell.angle_beta   90.00
_cell.angle_gamma   90.00
#
_symmetry.space_group_name_H-M   'P 1'
#
loop_
_entity.id
_entity.type
_entity.pdbx_description
1 polymer ?
#
loop_
_entity_poly.entity_id
_entity_poly.type
_entity_poly.pdbx_seq_one_letter_code
_entity_poly.pdbx_strand_id
1 'polypeptide(L)'
;MASNDESSYALASDGTVYSWGGNTYGQLGNGTNVDSNVPVAVKTTGTPMDGKRIVQVISEQVHSLAIADDGTVYAWGENSAGALGNGTNTGSNIPVAVKTIGTPMEGKAAVYVAAGLGYSLALASDGTVYAWGNNEHGQLGNGSTINSTVSVATSTTGNSALTPSTPPNNHRRCSRYRHNDRRQQYYHRESPCPC
;
A
#
# COMPACT_ATOMS: atom_id res chain seq x y z
N MET A 1 5.53 -1.45 -8.00
CA MET A 1 4.27 -1.62 -8.75
C MET A 1 3.30 -2.30 -7.81
N ALA A 2 2.08 -1.77 -7.69
CA ALA A 2 0.97 -2.45 -7.04
C ALA A 2 -0.10 -2.70 -8.11
N SER A 3 -0.74 -3.86 -8.09
CA SER A 3 -1.75 -4.24 -9.06
C SER A 3 -2.83 -5.08 -8.40
N ASN A 4 -4.07 -4.87 -8.77
CA ASN A 4 -5.19 -5.76 -8.49
C ASN A 4 -5.80 -6.25 -9.81
N ASP A 5 -6.92 -6.99 -9.76
CA ASP A 5 -7.55 -7.57 -10.95
C ASP A 5 -8.03 -6.53 -11.99
N GLU A 6 -8.20 -5.26 -11.61
CA GLU A 6 -8.74 -4.20 -12.48
C GLU A 6 -7.80 -3.00 -12.69
N SER A 7 -6.86 -2.72 -11.78
CA SER A 7 -6.05 -1.51 -11.75
C SER A 7 -4.57 -1.75 -11.43
N SER A 8 -3.72 -0.86 -11.88
CA SER A 8 -2.26 -0.89 -11.70
C SER A 8 -1.70 0.47 -11.29
N TYR A 9 -0.61 0.45 -10.53
CA TYR A 9 0.03 1.65 -9.97
C TYR A 9 1.55 1.61 -10.13
N ALA A 10 2.10 2.78 -10.44
CA ALA A 10 3.53 3.05 -10.44
C ALA A 10 3.84 4.26 -9.56
N LEU A 11 4.90 4.15 -8.77
CA LEU A 11 5.46 5.26 -8.00
C LEU A 11 6.74 5.71 -8.70
N ALA A 12 6.76 6.97 -9.14
CA ALA A 12 7.94 7.59 -9.72
C ALA A 12 8.94 8.01 -8.63
N SER A 13 10.21 8.20 -9.01
CA SER A 13 11.29 8.53 -8.07
C SER A 13 11.11 9.88 -7.38
N ASP A 14 10.35 10.78 -7.99
CA ASP A 14 9.98 12.09 -7.45
C ASP A 14 8.81 12.04 -6.45
N GLY A 15 8.19 10.87 -6.25
CA GLY A 15 7.03 10.67 -5.39
C GLY A 15 5.69 10.79 -6.11
N THR A 16 5.67 11.04 -7.41
CA THR A 16 4.43 11.08 -8.20
C THR A 16 3.85 9.67 -8.36
N VAL A 17 2.56 9.52 -8.11
CA VAL A 17 1.84 8.25 -8.29
C VAL A 17 1.08 8.28 -9.61
N TYR A 18 1.27 7.24 -10.42
CA TYR A 18 0.50 6.97 -11.62
C TYR A 18 -0.39 5.76 -11.41
N SER A 19 -1.58 5.79 -11.97
CA SER A 19 -2.57 4.72 -11.92
C SER A 19 -3.20 4.52 -13.30
N TRP A 20 -3.65 3.30 -13.61
CA TRP A 20 -4.42 2.99 -14.81
C TRP A 20 -5.24 1.72 -14.58
N GLY A 21 -6.29 1.52 -15.39
CA GLY A 21 -7.23 0.42 -15.30
C GLY A 21 -8.65 0.89 -14.96
N GLY A 22 -9.40 0.05 -14.25
CA GLY A 22 -10.76 0.31 -13.79
C GLY A 22 -10.84 1.46 -12.80
N ASN A 23 -11.89 2.26 -12.87
CA ASN A 23 -12.06 3.47 -12.06
C ASN A 23 -13.51 3.73 -11.63
N THR A 24 -14.37 2.71 -11.66
CA THR A 24 -15.80 2.83 -11.30
C THR A 24 -16.01 3.52 -9.94
N TYR A 25 -15.14 3.22 -8.97
CA TYR A 25 -15.23 3.75 -7.61
C TYR A 25 -14.27 4.91 -7.34
N GLY A 26 -13.56 5.41 -8.37
CA GLY A 26 -12.54 6.44 -8.20
C GLY A 26 -11.21 5.89 -7.69
N GLN A 27 -10.98 4.58 -7.76
CA GLN A 27 -9.77 3.94 -7.26
C GLN A 27 -8.50 4.46 -7.94
N LEU A 28 -8.56 5.02 -9.16
CA LEU A 28 -7.40 5.65 -9.78
C LEU A 28 -6.99 6.96 -9.11
N GLY A 29 -7.85 7.61 -8.32
CA GLY A 29 -7.48 8.80 -7.54
C GLY A 29 -7.22 10.06 -8.37
N ASN A 30 -7.58 10.06 -9.66
CA ASN A 30 -7.33 11.16 -10.61
C ASN A 30 -8.44 12.24 -10.62
N GLY A 31 -9.39 12.17 -9.68
CA GLY A 31 -10.54 13.07 -9.61
C GLY A 31 -11.68 12.73 -10.56
N THR A 32 -11.68 11.52 -11.14
CA THR A 32 -12.74 11.02 -12.02
C THR A 32 -13.19 9.63 -11.60
N ASN A 33 -14.31 9.17 -12.14
CA ASN A 33 -14.78 7.78 -12.05
C ASN A 33 -14.77 7.10 -13.44
N VAL A 34 -13.78 7.45 -14.27
CA VAL A 34 -13.65 6.99 -15.65
C VAL A 34 -12.39 6.16 -15.78
N ASP A 35 -12.54 4.96 -16.34
CA ASP A 35 -11.44 4.03 -16.59
C ASP A 35 -10.35 4.69 -17.44
N SER A 36 -9.11 4.23 -17.27
CA SER A 36 -8.00 4.69 -18.10
C SER A 36 -7.16 3.51 -18.58
N ASN A 37 -6.98 3.39 -19.89
CA ASN A 37 -6.11 2.39 -20.49
C ASN A 37 -4.65 2.87 -20.63
N VAL A 38 -4.33 4.05 -20.10
CA VAL A 38 -2.99 4.64 -20.08
C VAL A 38 -2.69 5.18 -18.68
N PRO A 39 -1.41 5.27 -18.26
CA PRO A 39 -1.06 5.86 -16.98
C PRO A 39 -1.57 7.30 -16.85
N VAL A 40 -2.33 7.57 -15.79
CA VAL A 40 -2.78 8.90 -15.38
C VAL A 40 -2.22 9.23 -14.01
N ALA A 41 -1.93 10.50 -13.75
CA ALA A 41 -1.44 10.93 -12.45
C ALA A 41 -2.57 10.90 -11.41
N VAL A 42 -2.29 10.37 -10.22
CA VAL A 42 -3.14 10.56 -9.04
C VAL A 42 -3.15 12.04 -8.69
N LYS A 43 -4.32 12.57 -8.34
CA LYS A 43 -4.49 13.99 -8.05
C LYS A 43 -3.89 14.37 -6.69
N THR A 44 -2.85 15.18 -6.71
CA THR A 44 -2.17 15.68 -5.51
C THR A 44 -2.56 17.13 -5.18
N THR A 45 -2.55 18.02 -6.17
CA THR A 45 -2.84 19.44 -5.95
C THR A 45 -4.26 19.67 -5.44
N GLY A 46 -4.39 20.42 -4.35
CA GLY A 46 -5.66 20.73 -3.70
C GLY A 46 -6.30 19.55 -2.97
N THR A 47 -5.54 18.49 -2.70
CA THR A 47 -5.96 17.37 -1.84
C THR A 47 -5.12 17.34 -0.55
N PRO A 48 -5.51 16.57 0.48
CA PRO A 48 -4.66 16.37 1.65
C PRO A 48 -3.26 15.80 1.37
N MET A 49 -3.02 15.26 0.16
CA MET A 49 -1.73 14.74 -0.30
C MET A 49 -0.83 15.84 -0.91
N ASP A 50 -1.31 17.08 -1.01
CA ASP A 50 -0.54 18.19 -1.60
C ASP A 50 0.76 18.45 -0.83
N GLY A 51 1.86 18.61 -1.56
CA GLY A 51 3.21 18.80 -1.01
C GLY A 51 3.83 17.59 -0.30
N LYS A 52 3.23 16.40 -0.41
CA LYS A 52 3.71 15.18 0.25
C LYS A 52 4.50 14.30 -0.70
N ARG A 53 5.59 13.71 -0.20
CA ARG A 53 6.38 12.74 -0.97
C ARG A 53 5.92 11.33 -0.64
N ILE A 54 5.27 10.68 -1.60
CA ILE A 54 4.81 9.30 -1.44
C ILE A 54 5.99 8.33 -1.54
N VAL A 55 6.04 7.38 -0.61
CA VAL A 55 7.09 6.34 -0.53
C VAL A 55 6.55 4.94 -0.76
N GLN A 56 5.24 4.73 -0.59
CA GLN A 56 4.57 3.47 -0.86
C GLN A 56 3.16 3.74 -1.38
N VAL A 57 2.73 2.95 -2.36
CA VAL A 57 1.34 2.87 -2.82
C VAL A 57 0.96 1.41 -2.93
N ILE A 58 -0.25 1.09 -2.47
CA ILE A 58 -0.89 -0.21 -2.65
C ILE A 58 -2.32 0.00 -3.12
N SER A 59 -2.86 -0.99 -3.82
CA SER A 59 -4.24 -0.98 -4.26
C SER A 59 -4.78 -2.39 -4.20
N GLU A 60 -5.95 -2.54 -3.61
CA GLU A 60 -6.66 -3.80 -3.49
C GLU A 60 -8.12 -3.61 -3.88
N GLN A 61 -8.49 -4.30 -4.97
CA GLN A 61 -9.72 -4.13 -5.75
C GLN A 61 -10.11 -2.67 -6.04
N VAL A 62 -10.91 -2.09 -5.16
CA VAL A 62 -11.69 -0.87 -5.41
C VAL A 62 -11.27 0.29 -4.51
N HIS A 63 -10.26 0.10 -3.65
CA HIS A 63 -9.65 1.18 -2.88
C HIS A 63 -8.12 1.08 -2.89
N SER A 64 -7.49 2.21 -2.62
CA SER A 64 -6.05 2.38 -2.70
C SER A 64 -5.55 3.10 -1.46
N LEU A 65 -4.35 2.74 -1.02
CA LEU A 65 -3.65 3.35 0.10
C LEU A 65 -2.27 3.85 -0.34
N ALA A 66 -1.83 4.94 0.25
CA ALA A 66 -0.47 5.43 0.11
C ALA A 66 0.09 5.91 1.44
N ILE A 67 1.42 5.81 1.59
CA ILE A 67 2.15 6.38 2.73
C ILE A 67 3.09 7.46 2.20
N ALA A 68 3.07 8.62 2.86
CA ALA A 68 4.08 9.66 2.70
C ALA A 68 5.32 9.39 3.57
N ASP A 69 6.44 10.02 3.25
CA ASP A 69 7.70 9.89 4.00
C ASP A 69 7.62 10.32 5.47
N ASP A 70 6.65 11.17 5.83
CA ASP A 70 6.32 11.53 7.22
C ASP A 70 5.44 10.50 7.96
N GLY A 71 5.07 9.41 7.29
CA GLY A 71 4.22 8.34 7.82
C GLY A 71 2.72 8.63 7.79
N THR A 72 2.28 9.72 7.15
CA THR A 72 0.86 10.00 6.93
C THR A 72 0.29 9.01 5.91
N VAL A 73 -0.88 8.43 6.23
CA VAL A 73 -1.59 7.51 5.34
C VAL A 73 -2.69 8.25 4.59
N TYR A 74 -2.76 7.99 3.29
CA TYR A 74 -3.79 8.48 2.40
C TYR A 74 -4.58 7.31 1.82
N ALA A 75 -5.85 7.53 1.54
CA ALA A 75 -6.73 6.55 0.94
C ALA A 75 -7.61 7.18 -0.14
N TRP A 76 -8.04 6.40 -1.13
CA TRP A 76 -9.08 6.79 -2.09
C TRP A 76 -9.74 5.57 -2.72
N GLY A 77 -10.87 5.77 -3.39
CA GLY A 77 -11.72 4.75 -3.98
C GLY A 77 -13.01 4.49 -3.18
N GLU A 78 -13.44 3.24 -3.18
CA GLU A 78 -14.61 2.72 -2.48
C GLU A 78 -14.50 2.89 -0.96
N ASN A 79 -15.63 3.12 -0.28
CA ASN A 79 -15.64 3.32 1.17
C ASN A 79 -16.93 2.86 1.90
N SER A 80 -17.78 2.00 1.32
CA SER A 80 -19.04 1.62 1.96
C SER A 80 -18.83 0.97 3.34
N ALA A 81 -17.73 0.22 3.49
CA ALA A 81 -17.35 -0.41 4.76
C ALA A 81 -16.45 0.46 5.66
N GLY A 82 -16.06 1.67 5.22
CA GLY A 82 -15.14 2.54 5.96
C GLY A 82 -13.66 2.31 5.67
N ALA A 83 -13.31 1.64 4.56
CA ALA A 83 -11.94 1.29 4.16
C ALA A 83 -11.01 2.50 3.96
N LEU A 84 -11.54 3.71 3.77
CA LEU A 84 -10.70 4.92 3.66
C LEU A 84 -10.22 5.44 5.02
N GLY A 85 -10.79 4.96 6.14
CA GLY A 85 -10.31 5.32 7.49
C GLY A 85 -10.46 6.80 7.86
N ASN A 86 -11.22 7.57 7.07
CA ASN A 86 -11.38 9.02 7.22
C ASN A 86 -12.57 9.41 8.13
N GLY A 87 -13.18 8.44 8.81
CA GLY A 87 -14.36 8.63 9.66
C GLY A 87 -15.68 8.69 8.90
N THR A 88 -15.72 8.31 7.62
CA THR A 88 -16.93 8.30 6.78
C THR A 88 -17.14 6.95 6.11
N ASN A 89 -18.32 6.75 5.51
CA ASN A 89 -18.62 5.63 4.60
C ASN A 89 -18.81 6.10 3.14
N THR A 90 -18.28 7.28 2.79
CA THR A 90 -18.42 7.88 1.46
C THR A 90 -17.13 7.70 0.69
N GLY A 91 -17.23 7.14 -0.53
CA GLY A 91 -16.10 6.95 -1.42
C GLY A 91 -15.50 8.29 -1.87
N SER A 92 -14.25 8.25 -2.34
CA SER A 92 -13.54 9.44 -2.82
C SER A 92 -12.72 9.12 -4.06
N ASN A 93 -12.90 9.88 -5.13
CA ASN A 93 -12.08 9.75 -6.35
C ASN A 93 -10.79 10.58 -6.32
N ILE A 94 -10.48 11.19 -5.17
CA ILE A 94 -9.23 11.88 -4.88
C ILE A 94 -8.67 11.38 -3.54
N PRO A 95 -7.35 11.45 -3.31
CA PRO A 95 -6.77 11.13 -2.02
C PRO A 95 -7.42 11.89 -0.86
N VAL A 96 -7.73 11.17 0.21
CA VAL A 96 -8.12 11.71 1.52
C VAL A 96 -7.13 11.23 2.57
N ALA A 97 -6.93 12.02 3.63
CA ALA A 97 -6.10 11.58 4.75
C ALA A 97 -6.88 10.60 5.64
N VAL A 98 -6.21 9.52 6.07
CA VAL A 98 -6.72 8.65 7.13
C VAL A 98 -6.78 9.45 8.43
N LYS A 99 -7.89 9.33 9.16
CA LYS A 99 -8.09 10.05 10.41
C LYS A 99 -7.25 9.43 11.51
N THR A 100 -6.37 10.25 12.12
CA THR A 100 -5.54 9.83 13.26
C THR A 100 -5.96 10.50 14.57
N ILE A 101 -6.40 11.76 14.54
CA ILE A 101 -6.82 12.51 15.74
C ILE A 101 -8.07 11.89 16.36
N GLY A 102 -8.01 11.62 17.67
CA GLY A 102 -9.09 10.97 18.42
C GLY A 102 -9.26 9.49 18.09
N THR A 103 -8.22 8.86 17.54
CA THR A 103 -8.21 7.42 17.22
C THR A 103 -7.07 6.72 17.96
N PRO A 104 -7.10 5.39 18.10
CA PRO A 104 -5.98 4.60 18.63
C PRO A 104 -4.63 4.81 17.93
N MET A 105 -4.60 5.32 16.69
CA MET A 105 -3.38 5.63 15.92
C MET A 105 -2.89 7.07 16.13
N GLU A 106 -3.49 7.84 17.03
CA GLU A 106 -3.09 9.23 17.30
C GLU A 106 -1.62 9.32 17.73
N GLY A 107 -0.88 10.25 17.10
CA GLY A 107 0.54 10.45 17.37
C GLY A 107 1.48 9.39 16.80
N LYS A 108 0.98 8.44 15.99
CA LYS A 108 1.77 7.33 15.44
C LYS A 108 1.91 7.45 13.93
N ALA A 109 3.15 7.32 13.45
CA ALA A 109 3.48 7.32 12.03
C ALA A 109 3.34 5.91 11.47
N ALA A 110 2.74 5.75 10.28
CA ALA A 110 2.73 4.48 9.58
C ALA A 110 4.10 4.22 8.93
N VAL A 111 4.59 2.99 9.04
CA VAL A 111 5.80 2.53 8.35
C VAL A 111 5.49 1.55 7.22
N TYR A 112 4.30 0.96 7.23
CA TYR A 112 3.83 0.05 6.18
C TYR A 112 2.31 0.01 6.14
N VAL A 113 1.74 -0.21 4.96
CA VAL A 113 0.29 -0.41 4.76
C VAL A 113 0.05 -1.70 3.99
N ALA A 114 -1.08 -2.33 4.30
CA ALA A 114 -1.65 -3.43 3.55
C ALA A 114 -3.16 -3.20 3.40
N ALA A 115 -3.78 -3.84 2.43
CA ALA A 115 -5.21 -3.75 2.19
C ALA A 115 -5.76 -5.14 1.88
N GLY A 116 -7.06 -5.31 2.04
CA GLY A 116 -7.80 -6.48 1.59
C GLY A 116 -9.17 -6.09 1.06
N LEU A 117 -10.12 -7.02 1.02
CA LEU A 117 -11.45 -6.76 0.47
C LEU A 117 -12.28 -5.84 1.38
N GLY A 118 -12.20 -4.54 1.11
CA GLY A 118 -12.95 -3.50 1.84
C GLY A 118 -12.39 -3.19 3.23
N TYR A 119 -11.16 -3.60 3.55
CA TYR A 119 -10.48 -3.25 4.79
C TYR A 119 -9.01 -2.90 4.54
N SER A 120 -8.44 -2.20 5.51
CA SER A 120 -7.11 -1.61 5.43
C SER A 120 -6.35 -1.88 6.72
N LEU A 121 -5.03 -1.96 6.60
CA LEU A 121 -4.09 -2.20 7.69
C LEU A 121 -2.94 -1.20 7.61
N ALA A 122 -2.49 -0.71 8.76
CA ALA A 122 -1.24 0.04 8.89
C ALA A 122 -0.40 -0.52 10.04
N LEU A 123 0.87 -0.78 9.76
CA LEU A 123 1.87 -0.99 10.79
C LEU A 123 2.42 0.38 11.21
N ALA A 124 2.25 0.72 12.48
CA ALA A 124 2.81 1.94 13.05
C ALA A 124 4.28 1.77 13.44
N SER A 125 4.97 2.89 13.60
CA SER A 125 6.38 2.96 14.02
C SER A 125 6.65 2.37 15.41
N ASP A 126 5.63 2.23 16.25
CA ASP A 126 5.71 1.59 17.56
C ASP A 126 5.50 0.06 17.51
N GLY A 127 5.33 -0.51 16.32
CA GLY A 127 5.11 -1.93 16.10
C GLY A 127 3.65 -2.39 16.25
N THR A 128 2.73 -1.47 16.56
CA THR A 128 1.29 -1.78 16.65
C THR A 128 0.69 -1.85 15.25
N VAL A 129 -0.14 -2.87 15.00
CA VAL A 129 -0.95 -2.94 13.79
C VAL A 129 -2.32 -2.32 14.06
N TYR A 130 -2.71 -1.45 13.15
CA TYR A 130 -4.00 -0.80 13.09
C TYR A 130 -4.79 -1.33 11.91
N ALA A 131 -6.09 -1.48 12.09
CA ALA A 131 -7.00 -1.93 11.06
C ALA A 131 -8.23 -1.02 10.98
N TRP A 132 -8.84 -0.89 9.80
CA TRP A 132 -10.16 -0.25 9.63
C TRP A 132 -10.86 -0.79 8.38
N GLY A 133 -12.15 -0.50 8.23
CA GLY A 133 -13.01 -0.98 7.15
C GLY A 133 -13.88 -2.18 7.55
N ASN A 134 -14.08 -3.08 6.59
CA ASN A 134 -14.88 -4.30 6.73
C ASN A 134 -14.36 -5.19 7.88
N ASN A 135 -15.29 -5.73 8.64
CA ASN A 135 -15.03 -6.59 9.77
C ASN A 135 -16.04 -7.72 9.92
N GLU A 136 -16.84 -8.04 8.91
CA GLU A 136 -17.95 -9.03 9.00
C GLU A 136 -17.50 -10.44 9.42
N HIS A 137 -16.21 -10.74 9.29
CA HIS A 137 -15.56 -11.99 9.71
C HIS A 137 -14.38 -11.76 10.67
N GLY A 138 -14.31 -10.59 11.32
CA GLY A 138 -13.24 -10.28 12.26
C GLY A 138 -11.90 -9.85 11.63
N GLN A 139 -11.91 -9.33 10.39
CA GLN A 139 -10.68 -8.89 9.70
C GLN A 139 -9.86 -7.86 10.49
N LEU A 140 -10.51 -7.04 11.33
CA LEU A 140 -9.84 -6.01 12.12
C LEU A 140 -9.11 -6.57 13.34
N GLY A 141 -9.33 -7.85 13.69
CA GLY A 141 -8.60 -8.52 14.76
C GLY A 141 -8.76 -7.90 16.15
N ASN A 142 -9.77 -7.05 16.37
CA ASN A 142 -9.99 -6.31 17.61
C ASN A 142 -10.96 -7.00 18.59
N GLY A 143 -11.27 -8.29 18.36
CA GLY A 143 -12.26 -9.04 19.15
C GLY A 143 -13.72 -8.69 18.85
N SER A 144 -13.98 -7.93 17.79
CA SER A 144 -15.32 -7.56 17.31
C SER A 144 -15.49 -8.00 15.84
N THR A 145 -16.74 -8.03 15.37
CA THR A 145 -17.11 -8.21 13.96
C THR A 145 -17.83 -6.97 13.38
N ILE A 146 -17.68 -5.83 14.05
CA ILE A 146 -18.30 -4.55 13.63
C ILE A 146 -17.30 -3.76 12.77
N ASN A 147 -17.74 -3.29 11.61
CA ASN A 147 -16.96 -2.44 10.72
C ASN A 147 -16.52 -1.15 11.43
N SER A 148 -15.38 -0.59 11.03
CA SER A 148 -14.87 0.66 11.61
C SER A 148 -14.46 1.65 10.54
N THR A 149 -14.95 2.88 10.63
CA THR A 149 -14.57 3.98 9.71
C THR A 149 -13.30 4.70 10.13
N VAL A 150 -12.70 4.30 11.26
CA VAL A 150 -11.43 4.81 11.80
C VAL A 150 -10.56 3.65 12.26
N SER A 151 -9.26 3.91 12.46
CA SER A 151 -8.32 2.90 12.93
C SER A 151 -8.75 2.29 14.28
N VAL A 152 -8.59 0.97 14.41
CA VAL A 152 -8.67 0.23 15.67
C VAL A 152 -7.38 -0.57 15.83
N ALA A 153 -6.91 -0.72 17.06
CA ALA A 153 -5.74 -1.56 17.32
C ALA A 153 -6.14 -3.03 17.20
N THR A 154 -5.33 -3.83 16.50
CA THR A 154 -5.49 -5.28 16.50
C THR A 154 -5.14 -5.84 17.87
N SER A 155 -5.94 -6.77 18.40
CA SER A 155 -5.66 -7.44 19.67
C SER A 155 -4.65 -8.55 19.46
N THR A 156 -3.39 -8.35 19.86
CA THR A 156 -2.38 -9.42 19.91
C THR A 156 -2.42 -10.10 21.28
N THR A 157 -2.89 -11.33 21.35
CA THR A 157 -2.66 -12.20 22.52
C THR A 157 -1.24 -12.77 22.42
N GLY A 158 -0.25 -11.99 22.83
CA GLY A 158 1.16 -12.38 22.86
C GLY A 158 2.07 -11.31 22.29
N ASN A 159 3.11 -10.95 23.05
CA ASN A 159 4.07 -9.85 22.83
C ASN A 159 4.95 -9.93 21.56
N SER A 160 4.46 -10.47 20.45
CA SER A 160 5.22 -10.50 19.19
C SER A 160 4.78 -9.33 18.31
N ALA A 161 5.66 -8.33 18.14
CA ALA A 161 5.49 -7.31 17.12
C ALA A 161 5.32 -7.98 15.75
N LEU A 162 4.26 -7.61 15.03
CA LEU A 162 4.01 -8.12 13.68
C LEU A 162 4.94 -7.37 12.71
N THR A 163 6.03 -8.02 12.29
CA THR A 163 6.89 -7.48 11.22
C THR A 163 6.31 -7.82 9.85
N PRO A 164 6.35 -6.91 8.85
CA PRO A 164 5.92 -7.23 7.50
C PRO A 164 6.75 -8.41 6.98
N SER A 165 6.11 -9.46 6.48
CA SER A 165 6.85 -10.51 5.78
C SER A 165 7.38 -9.93 4.48
N THR A 166 8.71 -9.81 4.35
CA THR A 166 9.33 -9.61 3.03
C THR A 166 8.91 -10.79 2.15
N PRO A 167 8.42 -10.58 0.91
CA PRO A 167 8.15 -11.69 0.01
C PRO A 167 9.43 -12.53 -0.12
N PRO A 168 9.34 -13.86 -0.11
CA PRO A 168 10.53 -14.71 -0.17
C PRO A 168 11.32 -14.32 -1.42
N ASN A 169 12.58 -13.93 -1.21
CA ASN A 169 13.56 -13.70 -2.25
C ASN A 169 13.80 -14.99 -3.03
N ASN A 170 12.87 -15.36 -3.91
CA ASN A 170 13.11 -16.31 -4.98
C ASN A 170 13.92 -15.60 -6.07
N HIS A 171 15.15 -15.21 -5.73
CA HIS A 171 16.20 -15.07 -6.72
C HIS A 171 16.50 -16.46 -7.26
N ARG A 172 15.64 -16.96 -8.16
CA ARG A 172 16.13 -17.82 -9.22
C ARG A 172 17.16 -16.98 -9.96
N ARG A 173 18.43 -17.32 -9.73
CA ARG A 173 19.57 -16.73 -10.42
C ARG A 173 19.22 -16.64 -11.90
N CYS A 174 19.11 -15.44 -12.44
CA CYS A 174 19.19 -15.24 -13.87
C CYS A 174 20.58 -15.68 -14.30
N SER A 175 20.70 -16.90 -14.82
CA SER A 175 21.87 -17.33 -15.56
C SER A 175 21.95 -16.44 -16.80
N ARG A 176 22.91 -15.51 -16.82
CA ARG A 176 23.26 -14.81 -18.05
C ARG A 176 23.68 -15.86 -19.07
N TYR A 177 22.92 -16.01 -20.15
CA TYR A 177 23.36 -16.74 -21.33
C TYR A 177 24.47 -15.91 -21.98
N ARG A 178 25.73 -16.18 -21.63
CA ARG A 178 26.86 -15.70 -22.45
C ARG A 178 26.91 -16.60 -23.67
N HIS A 179 26.56 -16.04 -24.82
CA HIS A 179 26.96 -16.60 -26.11
C HIS A 179 28.49 -16.61 -26.13
N ASN A 180 29.11 -17.79 -26.02
CA ASN A 180 30.55 -17.92 -26.15
C ASN A 180 30.83 -18.71 -27.43
N ASP A 181 31.15 -17.97 -28.49
CA ASP A 181 31.75 -18.53 -29.69
C ASP A 181 33.18 -18.97 -29.36
N ARG A 182 33.58 -20.09 -29.95
CA ARG A 182 34.79 -20.84 -29.58
C ARG A 182 36.05 -20.03 -29.87
N ARG A 183 36.97 -19.92 -28.90
CA ARG A 183 38.37 -20.42 -28.97
C ARG A 183 39.23 -19.86 -27.84
N GLN A 184 40.12 -20.73 -27.37
CA GLN A 184 41.38 -20.50 -26.64
C GLN A 184 41.32 -20.53 -25.10
N GLN A 185 42.18 -21.42 -24.62
CA GLN A 185 42.51 -21.79 -23.26
C GLN A 185 43.08 -20.59 -22.49
N TYR A 186 42.84 -20.49 -21.18
CA TYR A 186 43.87 -20.22 -20.16
C TYR A 186 43.22 -20.30 -18.77
N TYR A 187 43.86 -21.04 -17.86
CA TYR A 187 43.53 -21.11 -16.44
C TYR A 187 43.54 -19.71 -15.80
N HIS A 188 42.62 -19.43 -14.86
CA HIS A 188 42.98 -19.09 -13.48
C HIS A 188 41.79 -18.74 -12.56
N ARG A 189 41.79 -19.45 -11.43
CA ARG A 189 41.47 -19.06 -10.03
C ARG A 189 40.10 -18.44 -9.74
N GLU A 190 39.28 -19.25 -9.05
CA GLU A 190 38.24 -18.79 -8.14
C GLU A 190 38.85 -18.00 -6.99
N SER A 191 38.21 -16.89 -6.61
CA SER A 191 38.45 -16.19 -5.35
C SER A 191 37.08 -15.73 -4.81
N PRO A 192 36.69 -16.12 -3.58
CA PRO A 192 35.41 -15.74 -3.00
C PRO A 192 35.49 -14.49 -2.11
N CYS A 193 34.29 -13.93 -1.85
CA CYS A 193 33.88 -13.09 -0.71
C CYS A 193 34.16 -11.55 -0.80
N PRO A 194 33.40 -10.67 -0.11
CA PRO A 194 32.80 -10.90 1.22
C PRO A 194 31.35 -10.44 1.50
N CYS A 195 30.90 -10.99 2.63
CA CYS A 195 29.73 -10.82 3.50
C CYS A 195 28.79 -9.64 3.28
#